data_AF-A0A0Q6TDX2-F1
#
_entry.id   AF-A0A0Q6TDX2-F1
#
_cell.length_a   1.000
_cell.length_b   1.000
_cell.length_c   1.000
_cell.angle_alpha   90.00
_cell.angle_beta   90.00
_cell.angle_gamma   90.00
#
_symmetry.space_group_name_H-M   'P 1'
#
loop_
_entity.id
_entity.type
_entity.pdbx_description
1 polymer ?
#
loop_
_entity_poly.entity_id
_entity_poly.type
_entity_poly.pdbx_seq_one_letter_code
_entity_poly.pdbx_strand_id
1 'polypeptide(L)'
;MLKKLLVLAFAGCVSMSASAAFIQYDFKNATFDDGMPLTGWFVQNTTNQAIAFYDFQTGYQNYIPAFDSNVTTALITTNGGPTSFDAWSENIGDYHGDIYLDFRFDPGSASYTVSGREFSTYLFAQPGELPRTHAIQSGSVELGQIDPGLLALLESGNSGFQEVVPAPVPGSVPEPASLALVAAGLGLMGRLRKRTKPRAV
;
A
#
# COMPACT_ATOMS: atom_id res chain seq x y z
N MET A 1 41.11 1.33 -22.67
CA MET A 1 40.13 2.33 -22.20
C MET A 1 38.69 1.79 -22.10
N LEU A 2 38.34 0.71 -22.82
CA LEU A 2 37.01 0.08 -22.79
C LEU A 2 36.53 -0.39 -21.39
N LYS A 3 37.45 -0.81 -20.51
CA LYS A 3 37.10 -1.32 -19.17
C LYS A 3 36.55 -0.26 -18.20
N LYS A 4 36.83 1.03 -18.44
CA LYS A 4 36.33 2.13 -17.58
C LYS A 4 34.91 2.57 -17.97
N LEU A 5 34.50 2.33 -19.21
CA LEU A 5 33.18 2.67 -19.74
C LEU A 5 32.09 1.71 -19.23
N LEU A 6 32.46 0.45 -19.01
CA LEU A 6 31.55 -0.60 -18.52
C LEU A 6 31.15 -0.41 -17.04
N VAL A 7 32.05 0.12 -16.20
CA VAL A 7 31.78 0.42 -14.78
C VAL A 7 30.85 1.64 -14.64
N LEU A 8 30.95 2.62 -15.54
CA LEU A 8 30.07 3.79 -15.54
C LEU A 8 28.65 3.44 -15.99
N ALA A 9 28.50 2.52 -16.96
CA ALA A 9 27.20 2.02 -17.40
C ALA A 9 26.50 1.20 -16.31
N PHE A 10 27.24 0.39 -15.56
CA PHE A 10 26.66 -0.39 -14.45
C PHE A 10 26.27 0.49 -13.25
N ALA A 11 27.05 1.54 -12.94
CA ALA A 11 26.67 2.51 -11.91
C ALA A 11 25.45 3.36 -12.32
N GLY A 12 25.27 3.64 -13.61
CA GLY A 12 24.10 4.32 -14.16
C GLY A 12 22.79 3.52 -14.01
N CYS A 13 22.83 2.21 -14.24
CA CYS A 13 21.63 1.37 -14.10
C CYS A 13 21.18 1.16 -12.64
N VAL A 14 22.09 1.27 -11.66
CA VAL A 14 21.75 1.14 -10.23
C VAL A 14 21.32 2.48 -9.60
N SER A 15 21.62 3.60 -10.25
CA SER A 15 21.24 4.95 -9.77
C SER A 15 19.89 5.45 -10.31
N MET A 16 19.23 4.71 -11.21
CA MET A 16 17.87 5.04 -11.69
C MET A 16 16.74 4.37 -10.89
N SER A 17 17.04 3.62 -9.84
CA SER A 17 16.03 3.03 -8.93
C SER A 17 15.81 3.85 -7.66
N ALA A 18 16.26 5.11 -7.65
CA ALA A 18 15.93 6.05 -6.58
C ALA A 18 14.51 6.59 -6.80
N SER A 19 13.55 5.86 -6.20
CA SER A 19 12.29 6.39 -5.67
C SER A 19 11.30 6.94 -6.70
N ALA A 20 10.62 6.05 -7.42
CA ALA A 20 9.19 6.29 -7.57
C ALA A 20 8.59 6.03 -6.18
N ALA A 21 8.24 7.10 -5.46
CA ALA A 21 7.62 7.01 -4.14
C ALA A 21 6.25 6.30 -4.20
N PHE A 22 5.74 6.04 -5.41
CA PHE A 22 4.44 5.46 -5.66
C PHE A 22 4.52 4.32 -6.68
N ILE A 23 3.73 3.28 -6.47
CA ILE A 23 3.52 2.16 -7.40
C ILE A 23 2.02 2.00 -7.64
N GLN A 24 1.62 1.80 -8.90
CA GLN A 24 0.26 1.42 -9.25
C GLN A 24 0.12 -0.09 -9.36
N TYR A 25 -1.01 -0.60 -8.90
CA TYR A 25 -1.45 -1.97 -9.11
C TYR A 25 -2.77 -1.97 -9.87
N ASP A 26 -2.80 -2.66 -11.00
CA ASP A 26 -4.00 -2.82 -11.83
C ASP A 26 -4.66 -4.16 -11.55
N PHE A 27 -5.98 -4.18 -11.37
CA PHE A 27 -6.73 -5.44 -11.29
C PHE A 27 -6.75 -6.14 -12.65
N LYS A 28 -6.46 -7.45 -12.66
CA LYS A 28 -6.46 -8.30 -13.85
C LYS A 28 -7.33 -9.52 -13.63
N ASN A 29 -8.34 -9.68 -14.50
CA ASN A 29 -9.27 -10.80 -14.49
C ASN A 29 -9.88 -11.07 -13.10
N ALA A 30 -10.07 -10.02 -12.30
CA ALA A 30 -10.66 -10.14 -10.98
C ALA A 30 -12.18 -10.21 -11.11
N THR A 31 -12.77 -11.25 -10.54
CA THR A 31 -14.20 -11.54 -10.64
C THR A 31 -14.78 -11.96 -9.30
N PHE A 32 -15.99 -11.52 -9.02
CA PHE A 32 -16.80 -12.00 -7.92
C PHE A 32 -17.43 -13.37 -8.23
N ASP A 33 -17.98 -14.01 -7.20
CA ASP A 33 -18.67 -15.31 -7.26
C ASP A 33 -19.96 -15.29 -8.09
N ASP A 34 -20.55 -14.11 -8.30
CA ASP A 34 -21.67 -13.88 -9.23
C ASP A 34 -21.21 -13.59 -10.68
N GLY A 35 -19.90 -13.58 -10.94
CA GLY A 35 -19.30 -13.32 -12.24
C GLY A 35 -19.11 -11.85 -12.59
N MET A 36 -19.48 -10.91 -11.71
CA MET A 36 -19.24 -9.49 -11.95
C MET A 36 -17.74 -9.17 -11.87
N PRO A 37 -17.22 -8.28 -12.73
CA PRO A 37 -15.80 -7.96 -12.71
C PRO A 37 -15.47 -6.91 -11.63
N LEU A 38 -14.28 -7.04 -11.05
CA LEU A 38 -13.58 -5.98 -10.33
C LEU A 38 -12.52 -5.39 -11.28
N THR A 39 -12.66 -4.12 -11.61
CA THR A 39 -11.78 -3.44 -12.59
C THR A 39 -11.23 -2.14 -12.03
N GLY A 40 -10.13 -1.66 -12.59
CA GLY A 40 -9.48 -0.42 -12.16
C GLY A 40 -8.12 -0.68 -11.51
N TRP A 41 -7.72 0.20 -10.60
CA TRP A 41 -6.38 0.22 -10.05
C TRP A 41 -6.31 0.97 -8.72
N PHE A 42 -5.17 0.84 -8.03
CA PHE A 42 -4.83 1.65 -6.87
C PHE A 42 -3.34 1.98 -6.84
N VAL A 43 -2.99 3.04 -6.13
CA VAL A 43 -1.62 3.53 -5.98
C VAL A 43 -1.21 3.44 -4.52
N GLN A 44 -0.07 2.80 -4.30
CA GLN A 44 0.55 2.65 -3.00
C GLN A 44 1.83 3.46 -2.91
N ASN A 45 2.00 4.18 -1.80
CA ASN A 45 3.25 4.82 -1.45
C ASN A 45 4.27 3.75 -0.98
N THR A 46 5.41 3.65 -1.67
CA THR A 46 6.43 2.63 -1.43
C THR A 46 7.23 2.85 -0.16
N THR A 47 7.19 4.06 0.40
CA THR A 47 7.98 4.43 1.59
C THR A 47 7.29 3.98 2.88
N ASN A 48 5.99 4.20 2.98
CA ASN A 48 5.18 3.91 4.18
C ASN A 48 4.09 2.85 3.94
N GLN A 49 4.02 2.28 2.73
CA GLN A 49 3.01 1.30 2.30
C GLN A 49 1.56 1.82 2.32
N ALA A 50 1.36 3.12 2.41
CA ALA A 50 0.03 3.71 2.43
C ALA A 50 -0.69 3.58 1.10
N ILE A 51 -2.00 3.40 1.14
CA ILE A 51 -2.83 3.58 -0.05
C ILE A 51 -2.98 5.09 -0.28
N ALA A 52 -2.40 5.58 -1.36
CA ALA A 52 -2.31 7.00 -1.69
C ALA A 52 -3.43 7.47 -2.61
N PHE A 53 -3.90 6.58 -3.49
CA PHE A 53 -5.03 6.82 -4.38
C PHE A 53 -5.64 5.49 -4.82
N TYR A 54 -6.89 5.50 -5.26
CA TYR A 54 -7.54 4.35 -5.88
C TYR A 54 -8.63 4.79 -6.87
N ASP A 55 -8.87 4.01 -7.91
CA ASP A 55 -9.98 4.19 -8.81
C ASP A 55 -10.34 2.81 -9.35
N PHE A 56 -11.33 2.20 -8.73
CA PHE A 56 -11.79 0.89 -9.12
C PHE A 56 -13.30 0.77 -9.02
N GLN A 57 -13.83 -0.17 -9.77
CA GLN A 57 -15.25 -0.36 -9.97
C GLN A 57 -15.60 -1.84 -9.81
N THR A 58 -16.67 -2.09 -9.09
CA THR A 58 -17.39 -3.36 -9.06
C THR A 58 -18.57 -3.30 -10.03
N GLY A 59 -19.32 -4.39 -10.14
CA GLY A 59 -20.56 -4.40 -10.90
C GLY A 59 -21.60 -3.36 -10.46
N TYR A 60 -21.47 -2.86 -9.24
CA TYR A 60 -22.49 -2.08 -8.56
C TYR A 60 -22.01 -0.68 -8.16
N GLN A 61 -20.72 -0.50 -7.89
CA GLN A 61 -20.21 0.71 -7.29
C GLN A 61 -18.82 1.13 -7.79
N ASN A 62 -18.58 2.44 -7.77
CA ASN A 62 -17.28 3.03 -8.01
C ASN A 62 -16.65 3.45 -6.68
N TYR A 63 -15.38 3.12 -6.52
CA TYR A 63 -14.55 3.47 -5.38
C TYR A 63 -13.47 4.43 -5.87
N ILE A 64 -13.61 5.69 -5.47
CA ILE A 64 -12.70 6.78 -5.85
C ILE A 64 -12.54 7.70 -4.63
N PRO A 65 -11.33 8.15 -4.26
CA PRO A 65 -11.11 9.07 -3.15
C PRO A 65 -12.02 10.31 -3.24
N ALA A 66 -12.93 10.42 -2.29
CA ALA A 66 -13.88 11.51 -2.18
C ALA A 66 -14.31 11.69 -0.72
N PHE A 67 -15.16 12.69 -0.45
CA PHE A 67 -15.71 12.87 0.89
C PHE A 67 -16.58 11.68 1.34
N ASP A 68 -17.24 11.06 0.36
CA ASP A 68 -18.19 9.95 0.48
C ASP A 68 -17.59 8.61 0.03
N SER A 69 -16.27 8.51 -0.10
CA SER A 69 -15.59 7.25 -0.35
C SER A 69 -14.15 7.32 0.13
N ASN A 70 -13.76 6.41 1.03
CA ASN A 70 -12.43 6.43 1.64
C ASN A 70 -11.92 5.02 1.98
N VAL A 71 -10.62 4.91 2.19
CA VAL A 71 -10.01 3.73 2.82
C VAL A 71 -10.18 3.86 4.33
N THR A 72 -10.69 2.82 4.99
CA THR A 72 -10.87 2.79 6.45
C THR A 72 -9.70 2.16 7.17
N THR A 73 -9.18 1.07 6.60
CA THR A 73 -8.10 0.28 7.20
C THR A 73 -7.12 -0.15 6.13
N ALA A 74 -5.84 -0.21 6.48
CA ALA A 74 -4.79 -0.79 5.66
C ALA A 74 -3.92 -1.74 6.51
N LEU A 75 -3.48 -2.84 5.92
CA LEU A 75 -2.77 -3.93 6.57
C LEU A 75 -1.55 -4.35 5.74
N ILE A 76 -0.40 -4.44 6.40
CA ILE A 76 0.86 -4.86 5.77
C ILE A 76 0.78 -6.34 5.40
N THR A 77 1.09 -6.64 4.14
CA THR A 77 1.24 -8.01 3.64
C THR A 77 2.60 -8.56 4.04
N THR A 78 2.63 -9.71 4.73
CA THR A 78 3.83 -10.26 5.38
C THR A 78 4.95 -10.72 4.43
N ASN A 79 4.67 -10.83 3.12
CA ASN A 79 5.62 -11.32 2.11
C ASN A 79 6.05 -10.26 1.09
N GLY A 80 5.79 -8.98 1.38
CA GLY A 80 5.94 -7.90 0.40
C GLY A 80 4.83 -7.91 -0.66
N GLY A 81 4.73 -6.82 -1.41
CA GLY A 81 3.68 -6.61 -2.40
C GLY A 81 2.69 -5.50 -2.02
N PRO A 82 1.48 -5.54 -2.61
CA PRO A 82 0.45 -4.58 -2.30
C PRO A 82 -0.05 -4.74 -0.86
N THR A 83 -0.34 -3.61 -0.23
CA THR A 83 -1.02 -3.49 1.06
C THR A 83 -2.47 -3.93 0.92
N SER A 84 -2.93 -4.82 1.78
CA SER A 84 -4.36 -5.16 1.90
C SER A 84 -5.12 -3.99 2.53
N PHE A 85 -6.35 -3.72 2.09
CA PHE A 85 -7.12 -2.58 2.62
C PHE A 85 -8.63 -2.76 2.54
N ASP A 86 -9.34 -2.02 3.38
CA ASP A 86 -10.79 -1.84 3.36
C ASP A 86 -11.10 -0.47 2.75
N ALA A 87 -11.98 -0.43 1.77
CA ALA A 87 -12.52 0.81 1.21
C ALA A 87 -14.04 0.81 1.31
N TRP A 88 -14.63 1.98 1.48
CA TRP A 88 -16.07 2.17 1.38
C TRP A 88 -16.40 3.25 0.36
N SER A 89 -17.62 3.19 -0.16
CA SER A 89 -18.18 4.20 -1.06
C SER A 89 -19.67 4.36 -0.79
N GLU A 90 -20.10 5.61 -0.72
CA GLU A 90 -21.49 6.06 -0.76
C GLU A 90 -21.80 6.77 -2.08
N ASN A 91 -20.87 6.68 -3.04
CA ASN A 91 -20.92 7.48 -4.25
C ASN A 91 -21.85 6.82 -5.29
N ILE A 92 -22.77 7.63 -5.81
CA ILE A 92 -23.79 7.32 -6.83
C ILE A 92 -24.99 6.48 -6.32
N GLY A 93 -25.85 7.10 -5.50
CA GLY A 93 -27.24 6.65 -5.32
C GLY A 93 -27.65 6.40 -3.88
N ASP A 94 -28.56 5.44 -3.70
CA ASP A 94 -29.10 5.03 -2.40
C ASP A 94 -28.25 3.92 -1.76
N TYR A 95 -26.96 3.78 -2.06
CA TYR A 95 -26.15 2.62 -1.62
C TYR A 95 -24.89 3.00 -0.84
N HIS A 96 -24.61 2.20 0.18
CA HIS A 96 -23.35 2.14 0.90
C HIS A 96 -22.70 0.79 0.60
N GLY A 97 -21.46 0.79 0.12
CA GLY A 97 -20.71 -0.43 -0.11
C GLY A 97 -19.35 -0.39 0.54
N ASP A 98 -19.01 -1.48 1.21
CA ASP A 98 -17.72 -1.77 1.81
C ASP A 98 -17.05 -2.89 1.01
N ILE A 99 -15.77 -2.75 0.73
CA ILE A 99 -14.97 -3.79 0.09
C ILE A 99 -13.67 -4.00 0.84
N TYR A 100 -13.41 -5.25 1.21
CA TYR A 100 -12.14 -5.71 1.74
C TYR A 100 -11.33 -6.37 0.63
N LEU A 101 -10.08 -5.94 0.45
CA LEU A 101 -9.14 -6.48 -0.52
C LEU A 101 -7.91 -7.03 0.20
N ASP A 102 -7.65 -8.33 0.02
CA ASP A 102 -6.49 -9.06 0.53
C ASP A 102 -5.59 -9.51 -0.63
N PHE A 103 -4.31 -9.16 -0.57
CA PHE A 103 -3.33 -9.51 -1.59
C PHE A 103 -2.35 -10.55 -1.07
N ARG A 104 -2.05 -11.54 -1.92
CA ARG A 104 -1.09 -12.59 -1.59
C ARG A 104 -0.08 -12.75 -2.71
N PHE A 105 1.20 -12.78 -2.33
CA PHE A 105 2.26 -13.12 -3.25
C PHE A 105 2.13 -14.57 -3.72
N ASP A 106 2.19 -14.77 -5.03
CA ASP A 106 2.23 -16.09 -5.65
C ASP A 106 3.68 -16.43 -6.06
N PRO A 107 4.36 -17.36 -5.35
CA PRO A 107 5.75 -17.69 -5.63
C PRO A 107 5.94 -18.21 -7.07
N GLY A 108 6.63 -17.43 -7.89
CA GLY A 108 6.92 -17.77 -9.29
C GLY A 108 6.09 -16.99 -10.31
N SER A 109 5.19 -16.11 -9.85
CA SER A 109 4.50 -15.13 -10.68
C SER A 109 5.08 -13.71 -10.49
N ALA A 110 4.90 -12.87 -11.50
CA ALA A 110 5.09 -11.42 -11.39
C ALA A 110 3.81 -10.70 -10.91
N SER A 111 2.75 -11.45 -10.59
CA SER A 111 1.46 -10.95 -10.12
C SER A 111 1.18 -11.37 -8.68
N TYR A 112 0.23 -10.68 -8.06
CA TYR A 112 -0.28 -11.01 -6.73
C TYR A 112 -1.73 -11.45 -6.85
N THR A 113 -2.11 -12.54 -6.20
CA THR A 113 -3.51 -12.98 -6.16
C THR A 113 -4.31 -11.98 -5.31
N VAL A 114 -5.48 -11.58 -5.80
CA VAL A 114 -6.44 -10.79 -5.02
C VAL A 114 -7.56 -11.69 -4.52
N SER A 115 -7.93 -11.50 -3.26
CA SER A 115 -9.12 -12.09 -2.65
C SER A 115 -9.82 -11.03 -1.82
N GLY A 116 -11.06 -11.25 -1.43
CA GLY A 116 -11.81 -10.18 -0.78
C GLY A 116 -13.30 -10.44 -0.72
N ARG A 117 -14.01 -9.46 -0.17
CA ARG A 117 -15.47 -9.45 -0.11
C ARG A 117 -16.00 -8.03 -0.25
N GLU A 118 -17.06 -7.89 -1.01
CA GLU A 118 -17.87 -6.67 -1.09
C GLU A 118 -19.15 -6.91 -0.29
N PHE A 119 -19.55 -5.92 0.49
CA PHE A 119 -20.84 -5.83 1.16
C PHE A 119 -21.50 -4.54 0.71
N SER A 120 -22.74 -4.62 0.22
CA SER A 120 -23.48 -3.43 -0.20
C SER A 120 -24.88 -3.41 0.40
N THR A 121 -25.32 -2.26 0.90
CA THR A 121 -26.66 -2.04 1.45
C THR A 121 -27.24 -0.75 0.93
N TYR A 122 -28.57 -0.63 0.94
CA TYR A 122 -29.20 0.65 0.70
C TYR A 122 -29.04 1.58 1.91
N LEU A 123 -28.74 2.85 1.67
CA LEU A 123 -28.70 3.95 2.63
C LEU A 123 -30.09 4.27 3.19
N PHE A 124 -31.13 4.11 2.36
CA PHE A 124 -32.52 4.31 2.74
C PHE A 124 -33.27 2.98 2.71
N ALA A 125 -34.18 2.78 3.66
CA ALA A 125 -34.97 1.56 3.73
C ALA A 125 -35.83 1.40 2.46
N GLN A 126 -35.43 0.49 1.56
CA GLN A 126 -36.22 0.09 0.40
C GLN A 126 -36.93 -1.23 0.71
N PRO A 127 -38.28 -1.29 0.68
CA PRO A 127 -39.01 -2.52 0.95
C PRO A 127 -38.64 -3.64 -0.03
N GLY A 128 -38.20 -4.78 0.51
CA GLY A 128 -37.92 -5.99 -0.28
C GLY A 128 -36.49 -6.14 -0.78
N GLU A 129 -35.64 -5.13 -0.60
CA GLU A 129 -34.22 -5.21 -0.94
C GLU A 129 -33.41 -5.65 0.28
N LEU A 130 -32.55 -6.65 0.08
CA LEU A 130 -31.66 -7.17 1.11
C LEU A 130 -30.22 -6.72 0.85
N PRO A 131 -29.39 -6.57 1.89
CA PRO A 131 -27.95 -6.37 1.72
C PRO A 131 -27.35 -7.50 0.89
N ARG A 132 -26.42 -7.15 0.02
CA ARG A 132 -25.71 -8.09 -0.85
C ARG A 132 -24.31 -8.33 -0.31
N THR A 133 -23.81 -9.53 -0.52
CA THR A 133 -22.43 -9.88 -0.18
C THR A 133 -21.88 -10.74 -1.29
N HIS A 134 -20.73 -10.33 -1.82
CA HIS A 134 -20.05 -10.99 -2.92
C HIS A 134 -18.61 -11.28 -2.49
N ALA A 135 -18.11 -12.47 -2.81
CA ALA A 135 -16.72 -12.83 -2.56
C ALA A 135 -15.93 -12.78 -3.87
N ILE A 136 -14.70 -12.24 -3.82
CA ILE A 136 -13.80 -12.31 -4.98
C ILE A 136 -13.42 -13.78 -5.17
N GLN A 137 -13.85 -14.35 -6.30
CA GLN A 137 -13.65 -15.76 -6.63
C GLN A 137 -12.27 -15.99 -7.26
N SER A 138 -11.84 -15.07 -8.12
CA SER A 138 -10.55 -15.15 -8.81
C SER A 138 -10.04 -13.77 -9.17
N GLY A 139 -8.75 -13.66 -9.45
CA GLY A 139 -8.15 -12.41 -9.90
C GLY A 139 -6.70 -12.27 -9.48
N SER A 140 -6.04 -11.31 -10.11
CA SER A 140 -4.72 -10.87 -9.67
C SER A 140 -4.58 -9.36 -9.77
N VAL A 141 -3.51 -8.83 -9.21
CA VAL A 141 -3.02 -7.50 -9.49
C VAL A 141 -1.62 -7.55 -10.07
N GLU A 142 -1.36 -6.66 -11.03
CA GLU A 142 -0.08 -6.51 -11.71
C GLU A 142 0.39 -5.06 -11.61
N LEU A 143 1.68 -4.83 -11.77
CA LEU A 143 2.23 -3.48 -11.79
C LEU A 143 1.67 -2.70 -13.00
N GLY A 144 1.01 -1.59 -12.69
CA GLY A 144 0.49 -0.64 -13.67
C GLY A 144 1.46 0.49 -13.97
N GLN A 145 1.04 1.39 -14.85
CA GLN A 145 1.72 2.65 -15.12
C GLN A 145 0.91 3.80 -14.52
N ILE A 146 1.53 4.56 -13.61
CA ILE A 146 0.91 5.76 -13.05
C ILE A 146 0.87 6.86 -14.13
N ASP A 147 -0.29 7.48 -14.30
CA ASP A 147 -0.42 8.68 -15.13
C ASP A 147 0.52 9.79 -14.62
N PRO A 148 1.31 10.45 -15.48
CA PRO A 148 2.26 11.48 -15.03
C PRO A 148 1.62 12.65 -14.28
N GLY A 149 0.39 13.03 -14.61
CA GLY A 149 -0.35 14.09 -13.92
C GLY A 149 -0.76 13.67 -12.52
N LEU A 150 -1.25 12.43 -12.37
CA LEU A 150 -1.53 11.85 -11.05
C LEU A 150 -0.25 11.72 -10.22
N LEU A 151 0.83 11.22 -10.80
CA LEU A 151 2.12 11.11 -10.10
C LEU A 151 2.58 12.47 -9.58
N ALA A 152 2.56 13.50 -10.42
CA ALA A 152 2.93 14.85 -10.03
C ALA A 152 2.03 15.41 -8.91
N LEU A 153 0.73 15.09 -8.94
CA LEU A 153 -0.21 15.48 -7.88
C LEU A 153 0.12 14.79 -6.55
N LEU A 154 0.40 13.48 -6.57
CA LEU A 154 0.77 12.72 -5.37
C LEU A 154 2.12 13.18 -4.80
N GLU A 155 3.11 13.42 -5.65
CA GLU A 155 4.44 13.90 -5.25
C GLU A 155 4.43 15.35 -4.73
N SER A 156 3.41 16.14 -5.07
CA SER A 156 3.30 17.53 -4.60
C SER A 156 3.05 17.65 -3.09
N GLY A 157 2.55 16.59 -2.45
CA GLY A 157 2.10 16.61 -1.05
C GLY A 157 0.83 17.43 -0.80
N ASN A 158 0.30 18.11 -1.82
CA ASN A 158 -0.92 18.94 -1.76
C ASN A 158 -2.08 18.29 -2.53
N SER A 159 -2.08 16.97 -2.68
CA SER A 159 -3.09 16.23 -3.42
C SER A 159 -4.50 16.38 -2.82
N GLY A 160 -4.58 16.68 -1.53
CA GLY A 160 -5.83 16.66 -0.77
C GLY A 160 -6.34 15.24 -0.47
N PHE A 161 -5.66 14.21 -0.97
CA PHE A 161 -5.97 12.82 -0.66
C PHE A 161 -5.38 12.44 0.69
N GLN A 162 -6.18 11.71 1.47
CA GLN A 162 -5.73 11.15 2.73
C GLN A 162 -4.97 9.85 2.44
N GLU A 163 -3.67 9.82 2.73
CA GLU A 163 -2.92 8.56 2.74
C GLU A 163 -3.34 7.74 3.96
N VAL A 164 -3.75 6.49 3.73
CA VAL A 164 -4.05 5.55 4.82
C VAL A 164 -2.86 4.62 5.02
N VAL A 165 -2.08 4.93 6.07
CA VAL A 165 -0.89 4.18 6.45
C VAL A 165 -1.31 2.88 7.15
N PRO A 166 -0.75 1.71 6.77
CA PRO A 166 -1.08 0.45 7.41
C PRO A 166 -0.73 0.44 8.90
N ALA A 167 -1.58 -0.20 9.69
CA ALA A 167 -1.24 -0.46 11.09
C ALA A 167 -0.06 -1.45 11.16
N PRO A 168 0.91 -1.24 12.09
CA PRO A 168 1.94 -2.25 12.36
C PRO A 168 1.28 -3.56 12.80
N VAL A 169 1.77 -4.69 12.29
CA VAL A 169 1.24 -6.01 12.65
C VAL A 169 1.43 -6.22 14.17
N PRO A 170 0.34 -6.41 14.95
CA PRO A 170 0.44 -6.58 16.40
C PRO A 170 1.36 -7.77 16.75
N GLY A 171 2.46 -7.49 17.45
CA GLY A 171 3.46 -8.50 17.82
C GLY A 171 4.78 -8.43 17.05
N SER A 172 4.93 -7.53 16.07
CA SER A 172 6.25 -7.22 15.49
C SER A 172 7.10 -6.47 16.51
N VAL A 173 7.88 -7.20 17.32
CA VAL A 173 8.93 -6.63 18.16
C VAL A 173 9.91 -5.88 17.23
N PRO A 174 10.32 -4.63 17.56
CA PRO A 174 11.29 -3.90 16.75
C PRO A 174 12.52 -4.77 16.53
N GLU A 175 12.91 -4.95 15.27
CA GLU A 175 14.01 -5.85 14.94
C GLU A 175 15.26 -5.52 15.76
N PRO A 176 16.03 -6.54 16.18
CA PRO A 176 17.16 -6.39 17.09
C PRO A 176 18.24 -5.41 16.60
N ALA A 177 18.25 -5.04 15.31
CA ALA A 177 19.09 -3.95 14.79
C ALA A 177 18.79 -2.60 15.46
N SER A 178 17.51 -2.30 15.71
CA SER A 178 17.08 -1.07 16.38
C SER A 178 17.49 -1.04 17.85
N LEU A 179 17.37 -2.19 18.52
CA LEU A 179 17.84 -2.37 19.90
C LEU A 179 19.37 -2.33 19.99
N ALA A 180 20.07 -2.91 19.01
CA ALA A 180 21.53 -2.86 18.92
C ALA A 180 22.03 -1.43 18.69
N LEU A 181 21.32 -0.61 17.92
CA LEU A 181 21.68 0.79 17.70
C LEU A 181 21.50 1.64 18.98
N VAL A 182 20.41 1.42 19.71
CA VAL A 182 20.17 2.05 21.02
C VAL A 182 21.23 1.59 22.04
N ALA A 183 21.53 0.29 22.08
CA ALA A 183 22.56 -0.26 22.95
C ALA A 183 23.98 0.23 22.59
N ALA A 184 24.30 0.36 21.30
CA ALA A 184 25.57 0.91 20.82
C ALA A 184 25.70 2.41 21.14
N GLY A 185 24.62 3.18 20.99
CA GLY A 185 24.57 4.59 21.37
C GLY A 185 24.81 4.81 22.86
N LEU A 186 24.19 3.98 23.71
CA LEU A 186 24.38 4.03 25.17
C LEU A 186 25.79 3.56 25.58
N GLY A 187 26.34 2.55 24.92
CA GLY A 187 27.70 2.05 25.18
C GLY A 187 28.81 3.05 24.83
N LEU A 188 28.61 3.88 23.80
CA LEU A 188 29.55 4.93 23.40
C LEU A 188 29.54 6.12 24.37
N MET A 189 28.39 6.50 24.94
CA MET A 189 28.32 7.56 25.96
C MET A 189 29.00 7.16 27.28
N GLY A 190 28.96 5.87 27.64
CA GLY A 190 29.60 5.37 28.87
C GLY A 190 31.14 5.39 28.85
N ARG A 191 31.77 5.31 27.67
CA ARG A 191 33.24 5.28 27.53
C ARG A 191 33.91 6.65 27.50
N LEU A 192 33.15 7.73 27.29
CA LEU A 192 33.71 9.10 27.27
C LEU A 192 33.90 9.73 28.66
N ARG A 193 33.39 9.11 29.74
CA ARG A 193 33.44 9.68 31.11
C ARG A 193 34.62 9.25 31.98
N LYS A 194 35.53 8.39 31.52
CA LYS A 194 36.68 7.90 32.32
C LYS A 194 38.03 8.31 31.72
N ARG A 195 38.35 9.61 31.68
CA ARG A 195 39.76 10.02 31.51
C ARG A 195 40.04 11.43 32.01
N THR A 196 40.17 11.57 33.33
CA THR A 196 41.03 12.59 33.97
C THR A 196 41.22 12.26 35.44
N LYS A 197 42.36 11.66 35.80
CA LYS A 197 42.89 11.77 37.16
C LYS A 197 43.94 12.88 37.15
N PRO A 198 43.82 13.92 37.99
CA PRO A 198 44.90 14.87 38.19
C PRO A 198 46.02 14.19 38.99
N ARG A 199 47.25 14.29 38.49
CA ARG A 199 48.47 13.84 39.18
C ARG A 199 48.92 15.00 40.07
N ALA A 200 48.82 14.85 41.37
CA ALA A 200 49.37 15.81 42.33
C ALA A 200 50.90 15.70 42.37
N VAL A 201 51.55 16.85 42.44
CA VAL A 201 53.00 17.09 42.64
C VAL A 201 53.31 17.00 44.13
#